data_AF-K2DUF1-F1
#
_entry.id   AF-K2DUF1-F1
#
_cell.length_a   1.000
_cell.length_b   1.000
_cell.length_c   1.000
_cell.angle_alpha   90.00
_cell.angle_beta   90.00
_cell.angle_gamma   90.00
#
_symmetry.space_group_name_H-M   'P 1'
#
loop_
_entity.id
_entity.type
_entity.pdbx_description
1 polymer ?
#
loop_
_entity_poly.entity_id
_entity_poly.type
_entity_poly.pdbx_seq_one_letter_code
_entity_poly.pdbx_strand_id
1 'polypeptide(L)' 'MKIAIDISPLQTGHKVRGVGFYLENLKRALLKYDKENEYVFFVPGEKVPDDIDLIHFPYFEPFFLALPLYRKHK' A
#
# COMPACT_ATOMS: atom_id res chain seq x y z
N MET A 1 4.67 14.70 2.26
CA MET A 1 3.49 14.07 2.91
C MET A 1 3.88 12.68 3.40
N LYS A 2 3.22 12.17 4.44
CA LYS A 2 3.44 10.80 4.95
C LYS A 2 2.39 9.87 4.35
N ILE A 3 2.84 8.95 3.50
CA ILE A 3 1.98 8.12 2.66
C ILE A 3 2.17 6.66 3.06
N ALA A 4 1.08 6.00 3.48
CA ALA A 4 1.09 4.56 3.73
C ALA A 4 0.69 3.78 2.47
N ILE A 5 1.45 2.75 2.11
CA ILE A 5 1.18 1.90 0.95
C ILE A 5 1.01 0.45 1.42
N ASP A 6 -0.14 -0.13 1.10
CA ASP A 6 -0.40 -1.55 1.36
C ASP A 6 0.46 -2.42 0.42
N ILE A 7 1.35 -3.22 1.00
CA ILE A 7 2.25 -4.16 0.30
C ILE A 7 1.84 -5.63 0.47
N SER A 8 0.66 -5.92 1.01
CA SER A 8 0.14 -7.28 1.11
C SER A 8 0.12 -8.06 -0.21
N PRO A 9 -0.08 -7.46 -1.40
CA PRO A 9 0.01 -8.21 -2.65
C PRO A 9 1.41 -8.79 -2.92
N LEU A 10 2.47 -8.21 -2.32
CA LEU A 10 3.84 -8.73 -2.41
C LEU A 10 4.07 -10.00 -1.57
N GLN A 11 3.17 -10.31 -0.63
CA GLN A 11 3.28 -11.49 0.23
C GLN A 11 2.60 -12.73 -0.37
N THR A 12 1.82 -12.55 -1.44
CA THR A 12 1.05 -13.63 -2.07
C THR A 12 1.78 -14.22 -3.29
N GLY A 13 1.27 -15.33 -3.83
CA GLY A 13 1.74 -15.91 -5.10
C GLY A 13 1.61 -14.96 -6.32
N HIS A 14 0.96 -13.81 -6.17
CA HIS A 14 0.91 -12.74 -7.17
C HIS A 14 2.12 -11.80 -7.13
N LYS A 15 3.09 -11.98 -6.22
CA LYS A 15 4.31 -11.17 -6.12
C LYS A 15 5.03 -10.96 -7.46
N VAL A 16 5.05 -11.99 -8.31
CA VAL A 16 5.79 -12.00 -9.59
C VAL A 16 4.96 -11.58 -10.80
N ARG A 17 3.67 -11.31 -10.66
CA ARG A 17 2.76 -11.02 -11.80
C ARG A 17 1.60 -10.09 -11.43
N GLY A 18 1.08 -9.37 -12.42
CA GLY A 18 -0.05 -8.45 -12.20
C GLY A 18 0.28 -7.39 -11.16
N VAL A 19 -0.58 -7.25 -10.15
CA VAL A 19 -0.46 -6.21 -9.12
C VAL A 19 0.83 -6.28 -8.31
N GLY A 20 1.36 -7.48 -8.01
CA GLY A 20 2.60 -7.62 -7.25
C GLY A 20 3.82 -7.08 -8.00
N PHE A 21 3.89 -7.36 -9.31
CA PHE A 21 4.97 -6.85 -10.16
C PHE A 21 4.91 -5.33 -10.31
N TYR A 22 3.71 -4.77 -10.51
CA TYR A 22 3.48 -3.33 -10.53
C TYR A 22 3.94 -2.67 -9.21
N LEU A 23 3.50 -3.22 -8.08
CA LEU A 23 3.72 -2.65 -6.76
C LEU A 23 5.20 -2.67 -6.34
N GLU A 24 5.94 -3.73 -6.71
CA GLU A 24 7.39 -3.79 -6.49
C GLU A 24 8.12 -2.71 -7.30
N ASN A 25 7.75 -2.49 -8.56
CA ASN A 25 8.34 -1.44 -9.38
C ASN A 25 7.96 -0.04 -8.88
N LEU A 26 6.70 0.17 -8.47
CA LEU A 26 6.24 1.41 -7.88
C LEU A 26 7.04 1.74 -6.61
N LYS A 27 7.12 0.81 -5.67
CA LYS A 27 7.90 0.96 -4.42
C LYS A 27 9.34 1.37 -4.72
N ARG A 28 10.00 0.68 -5.64
CA ARG A 28 11.38 0.98 -6.05
C ARG A 28 11.50 2.37 -6.67
N ALA A 29 10.58 2.76 -7.54
CA ALA A 29 10.58 4.05 -8.19
C ALA A 29 10.37 5.19 -7.19
N LEU A 30 9.39 5.07 -6.29
CA LEU A 30 9.10 6.07 -5.25
C LEU A 30 10.31 6.29 -4.36
N LEU A 31 10.89 5.22 -3.80
CA LEU A 31 12.08 5.33 -2.96
C LEU A 31 13.30 5.90 -3.68
N LYS A 32 13.41 5.65 -5.00
CA LYS A 32 14.55 6.11 -5.80
C LYS A 32 14.41 7.59 -6.18
N TYR A 33 13.25 7.99 -6.68
CA TYR A 33 13.06 9.25 -7.40
C TYR A 33 12.31 10.31 -6.59
N ASP A 34 11.41 9.91 -5.69
CA ASP A 34 10.71 10.86 -4.83
C ASP A 34 11.45 10.97 -3.48
N LYS A 35 11.84 12.19 -3.15
CA LYS A 35 12.55 12.55 -1.91
C LYS A 35 11.75 13.50 -1.02
N GLU A 36 10.61 13.98 -1.50
CA GLU A 36 9.78 14.95 -0.80
C GLU A 36 8.75 14.27 0.11
N ASN A 37 8.30 13.07 -0.27
CA ASN A 37 7.35 12.30 0.52
C ASN A 37 8.03 11.20 1.35
N GLU A 38 7.42 10.91 2.49
CA GLU A 38 7.78 9.79 3.36
C GLU A 38 6.84 8.62 3.07
N TYR A 39 7.41 7.44 2.85
CA TYR A 39 6.67 6.24 2.48
C TYR A 39 6.72 5.19 3.58
N VAL A 40 5.54 4.82 4.10
CA VAL A 40 5.37 3.74 5.07
C VAL A 40 4.75 2.55 4.35
N PHE A 41 5.46 1.43 4.27
CA PHE A 41 4.93 0.20 3.68
C PHE A 41 4.35 -0.67 4.78
N PHE A 42 3.11 -1.12 4.62
CA PHE A 42 2.41 -1.92 5.62
C PHE A 42 1.62 -3.06 5.01
N VAL A 43 1.19 -3.99 5.85
CA VAL A 43 0.29 -5.10 5.50
C VAL A 43 -0.99 -4.96 6.34
N PRO A 44 -2.19 -5.27 5.82
CA PRO A 44 -3.42 -5.19 6.58
C PRO A 44 -3.33 -5.99 7.88
N GLY A 45 -3.76 -5.37 8.99
CA GLY A 45 -3.58 -5.91 10.34
C GLY A 45 -2.36 -5.38 11.10
N GLU A 46 -1.39 -4.77 10.41
CA GLU A 46 -0.32 -4.00 11.06
C GLU A 46 -0.85 -2.62 11.51
N LYS A 47 -0.31 -2.10 12.61
CA LYS A 47 -0.64 -0.75 13.07
C LYS A 47 0.05 0.25 12.15
N VAL A 48 -0.74 1.00 11.40
CA VAL A 48 -0.27 2.14 10.61
C VAL A 48 -0.11 3.35 11.56
N PRO A 49 0.92 4.19 11.41
CA PRO A 49 1.06 5.41 12.21
C PRO A 49 -0.17 6.32 12.13
N ASP A 50 -0.49 7.00 13.23
CA ASP A 50 -1.66 7.89 13.30
C ASP A 50 -1.47 9.20 12.51
N ASP A 51 -0.23 9.53 12.14
CA ASP A 51 0.19 10.75 11.45
C ASP A 51 0.32 10.57 9.92
N ILE A 52 -0.47 9.67 9.33
CA ILE A 52 -0.51 9.45 7.89
C ILE A 52 -1.48 10.40 7.19
N ASP A 53 -1.01 11.06 6.14
CA ASP A 53 -1.80 11.97 5.30
C ASP A 53 -2.65 11.22 4.25
N LEU A 54 -2.14 10.09 3.74
CA LEU A 54 -2.76 9.33 2.66
C LEU A 54 -2.46 7.84 2.80
N ILE A 55 -3.47 6.98 2.59
CA ILE A 55 -3.28 5.53 2.45
C ILE A 55 -3.64 5.09 1.03
N HIS A 56 -2.69 4.43 0.38
CA HIS A 56 -2.84 3.86 -0.94
C HIS A 56 -3.04 2.34 -0.85
N PHE A 57 -4.24 1.90 -1.25
CA PHE A 57 -4.55 0.49 -1.48
C PHE A 57 -4.42 0.19 -2.98
N PRO A 58 -3.46 -0.65 -3.40
CA PRO A 58 -3.23 -0.96 -4.81
C PRO A 58 -4.28 -1.91 -5.38
N TYR A 59 -5.09 -2.54 -4.51
CA TYR A 59 -6.17 -3.44 -4.90
C TYR A 59 -7.52 -2.73 -4.77
N PHE A 60 -8.21 -2.56 -5.90
CA PHE A 60 -9.57 -2.06 -5.95
C PHE A 60 -10.38 -2.93 -6.90
N GLU A 61 -11.38 -3.64 -6.37
CA GLU A 61 -12.37 -4.34 -7.18
C GLU A 61 -13.61 -3.45 -7.34
N PRO A 62 -14.04 -3.11 -8.57
CA PRO A 62 -15.21 -2.25 -8.77
C PRO A 62 -16.54 -2.96 -8.45
N PHE A 63 -16.52 -4.29 -8.25
CA PHE A 63 -17.71 -5.11 -8.04
C PHE A 63 -17.96 -5.46 -6.57
N PHE A 64 -17.00 -5.21 -5.69
CA PHE A 64 -17.09 -5.53 -4.27
C PHE A 64 -16.52 -4.38 -3.44
N LEU A 65 -17.02 -4.20 -2.21
CA LEU A 65 -16.45 -3.24 -1.28
C LEU A 65 -15.11 -3.78 -0.75
N ALA A 66 -14.06 -3.66 -1.56
CA ALA A 66 -12.73 -4.22 -1.29
C ALA A 66 -11.90 -3.38 -0.31
N LEU A 67 -12.33 -2.15 0.00
CA LEU A 67 -11.65 -1.31 0.98
C LEU A 67 -11.93 -1.82 2.41
N PRO A 68 -10.91 -2.14 3.21
CA PRO A 68 -11.10 -2.54 4.59
C PRO A 68 -11.78 -1.42 5.39
N LEU A 69 -12.79 -1.77 6.19
CA LEU A 69 -13.49 -0.82 7.06
C LEU A 69 -12.49 -0.19 8.05
N TYR A 70 -12.16 1.07 7.81
CA TYR A 70 -11.09 1.82 8.46
C TYR A 70 -11.21 1.96 9.98
N ARG A 71 -12.40 1.76 10.54
CA ARG A 71 -12.63 1.78 11.99
C ARG A 71 -11.87 0.69 12.77
N LYS A 72 -11.32 -0.32 12.11
CA LYS A 72 -10.51 -1.37 12.75
C LYS A 72 -9.00 -1.10 12.79
N HIS A 73 -8.51 -0.05 12.13
CA HIS A 73 -7.07 0.20 11.94
C HIS A 73 -6.59 1.55 12.51
N LYS A 74 -7.45 2.23 13.27
CA LYS A 74 -7.13 3.43 14.05
C LYS A 74 -7.09 3.07 15.53
#